data_AF-A0A968QLK7-F1
#
_entry.id   AF-A0A968QLK7-F1
#
_cell.length_a   1.000
_cell.length_b   1.000
_cell.length_c   1.000
_cell.angle_alpha   90.00
_cell.angle_beta   90.00
_cell.angle_gamma   90.00
#
_symmetry.space_group_name_H-M   'P 1'
#
loop_
_entity.id
_entity.type
_entity.pdbx_description
1 polymer ?
#
loop_
_entity_poly.entity_id
_entity_poly.type
_entity_poly.pdbx_seq_one_letter_code
_entity_poly.pdbx_strand_id
1 'polypeptide(L)'
;MERTTALTMHEVAFGNDKIEVIEQGNEFLVTMKPLCERIGLDWEAQRQLIDRDPVLNSVTCIIQATAKDGKNYETTCLPLQYLNGWLFRVNSARYEGELKEKLIRYQKECYQVLFERFSASGLIIRMLTNLNGAQKR
;
A
#
# COMPACT_ATOMS: atom_id res chain seq x y z
N MET A 1 -32.17 12.75 -9.44
CA MET A 1 -31.06 13.43 -10.14
C MET A 1 -29.80 13.03 -9.41
N GLU A 2 -29.17 11.92 -9.81
CA GLU A 2 -27.91 11.47 -9.21
C GLU A 2 -26.83 12.47 -9.62
N ARG A 3 -26.23 13.13 -8.65
CA ARG A 3 -25.09 14.01 -8.90
C ARG A 3 -23.91 13.09 -9.25
N THR A 4 -23.52 13.06 -10.51
CA THR A 4 -22.18 12.59 -10.91
C THR A 4 -21.19 13.46 -10.16
N THR A 5 -20.63 12.93 -9.07
CA THR A 5 -19.64 13.65 -8.27
C THR A 5 -18.37 13.65 -9.09
N ALA A 6 -17.86 14.84 -9.42
CA ALA A 6 -16.56 14.95 -10.09
C ALA A 6 -15.50 14.37 -9.16
N LEU A 7 -14.83 13.30 -9.62
CA LEU A 7 -13.71 12.71 -8.91
C LEU A 7 -12.55 13.71 -8.92
N THR A 8 -12.07 14.10 -7.74
CA THR A 8 -10.90 14.98 -7.64
C THR A 8 -9.66 14.11 -7.50
N MET A 9 -8.67 14.34 -8.36
CA MET A 9 -7.40 13.63 -8.32
C MET A 9 -6.35 14.47 -7.59
N HIS A 10 -5.60 13.81 -6.71
CA HIS A 10 -4.48 14.40 -5.98
C HIS A 10 -3.21 13.60 -6.21
N GLU A 11 -2.08 14.27 -6.14
CA GLU A 11 -0.77 13.62 -6.11
C GLU A 11 -0.22 13.67 -4.68
N VAL A 12 0.11 12.50 -4.13
CA VAL A 12 0.63 12.34 -2.78
C VAL A 12 2.05 11.79 -2.84
N ALA A 13 2.96 12.38 -2.06
CA ALA A 13 4.31 11.85 -1.92
C ALA A 13 4.30 10.52 -1.14
N PHE A 14 5.02 9.54 -1.65
CA PHE A 14 5.15 8.22 -1.07
C PHE A 14 6.60 7.75 -1.14
N GLY A 15 7.35 7.98 -0.06
CA GLY A 15 8.81 7.86 -0.10
C GLY A 15 9.40 8.82 -1.13
N ASN A 16 10.13 8.28 -2.11
CA ASN A 16 10.68 9.05 -3.23
C ASN A 16 9.77 9.06 -4.47
N ASP A 17 8.60 8.42 -4.40
CA ASP A 17 7.64 8.36 -5.49
C ASP A 17 6.46 9.30 -5.26
N LYS A 18 5.69 9.51 -6.32
CA LYS A 18 4.42 10.21 -6.31
C LYS A 18 3.33 9.21 -6.64
N ILE A 19 2.21 9.26 -5.91
CA ILE A 19 1.06 8.39 -6.11
C ILE A 19 -0.16 9.23 -6.44
N GLU A 20 -0.89 8.82 -7.46
CA GLU A 20 -2.17 9.43 -7.81
C GLU A 20 -3.25 8.79 -6.94
N VAL A 21 -4.03 9.63 -6.27
CA VAL A 21 -5.16 9.22 -5.46
C VAL A 21 -6.41 9.95 -5.90
N ILE A 22 -7.54 9.28 -5.80
CA ILE A 22 -8.86 9.83 -6.03
C ILE A 22 -9.46 10.16 -4.66
N GLU A 23 -9.89 11.41 -4.47
CA GLU A 23 -10.68 11.81 -3.31
C GLU A 23 -12.14 11.42 -3.53
N GLN A 24 -12.68 10.61 -2.62
CA GLN A 24 -14.08 10.21 -2.62
C GLN A 24 -14.64 10.29 -1.20
N GLY A 25 -15.45 11.32 -0.94
CA GLY A 25 -15.98 11.59 0.39
C GLY A 25 -14.85 11.97 1.36
N ASN A 26 -14.63 11.14 2.38
CA ASN A 26 -13.58 11.35 3.39
C ASN A 26 -12.39 10.39 3.22
N GLU A 27 -12.31 9.68 2.10
CA GLU A 27 -11.27 8.70 1.83
C GLU A 27 -10.47 9.06 0.57
N PHE A 28 -9.20 8.66 0.59
CA PHE A 28 -8.32 8.71 -0.58
C PHE A 28 -8.12 7.30 -1.10
N LEU A 29 -8.38 7.11 -2.39
CA LEU A 29 -8.34 5.82 -3.07
C LEU A 29 -7.18 5.79 -4.06
N VAL A 30 -6.33 4.78 -3.98
CA VAL A 30 -5.20 4.57 -4.88
C VAL A 30 -5.66 3.74 -6.07
N THR A 31 -5.41 4.20 -7.29
CA THR A 31 -5.65 3.42 -8.51
C THR A 31 -4.54 2.41 -8.69
N MET A 32 -4.87 1.12 -8.58
CA MET A 32 -3.84 0.09 -8.43
C MET A 32 -3.12 -0.24 -9.74
N LYS A 33 -3.85 -0.28 -10.86
CA LYS A 33 -3.25 -0.57 -12.17
C LYS A 33 -2.23 0.50 -12.61
N PRO A 34 -2.57 1.81 -12.63
CA PRO A 34 -1.60 2.85 -12.98
C PRO A 34 -0.39 2.86 -12.04
N LEU A 35 -0.61 2.63 -10.74
CA LEU A 35 0.49 2.53 -9.78
C LEU A 35 1.43 1.37 -10.11
N CYS A 36 0.89 0.18 -10.37
CA CYS A 36 1.68 -1.00 -10.72
C CYS A 36 2.51 -0.75 -11.98
N GLU A 37 1.88 -0.26 -13.05
CA GLU A 37 2.55 0.02 -14.32
C GLU A 37 3.68 1.04 -14.15
N ARG A 38 3.45 2.11 -13.38
CA ARG A 38 4.45 3.16 -13.12
C ARG A 38 5.68 2.65 -12.37
N ILE A 39 5.49 1.77 -11.38
CA ILE A 39 6.61 1.24 -10.59
C ILE A 39 7.17 -0.07 -11.16
N GLY A 40 6.66 -0.54 -12.31
CA GLY A 40 7.17 -1.73 -13.01
C GLY A 40 6.68 -3.07 -12.46
N LEU A 41 5.54 -3.10 -11.78
CA LEU A 41 4.89 -4.35 -11.36
C LEU A 41 3.90 -4.84 -12.42
N ASP A 42 3.86 -6.15 -12.62
CA ASP A 42 2.82 -6.81 -13.41
C ASP A 42 1.45 -6.68 -12.75
N TRP A 43 0.55 -5.92 -13.37
CA TRP A 43 -0.78 -5.63 -12.82
C TRP A 43 -1.59 -6.90 -12.52
N GLU A 44 -1.59 -7.88 -13.42
CA GLU A 44 -2.44 -9.06 -13.26
C GLU A 44 -2.00 -9.93 -12.07
N ALA A 45 -0.69 -10.09 -11.86
CA ALA A 45 -0.17 -10.73 -10.66
C ALA A 45 -0.55 -9.98 -9.38
N GLN A 46 -0.54 -8.63 -9.40
CA GLN A 46 -0.91 -7.83 -8.23
C GLN A 46 -2.42 -7.87 -7.97
N ARG A 47 -3.26 -7.88 -9.01
CA ARG A 47 -4.71 -8.05 -8.89
C ARG A 47 -5.05 -9.39 -8.26
N GLN A 48 -4.44 -10.47 -8.72
CA GLN A 48 -4.62 -11.81 -8.12
C GLN A 48 -4.13 -11.88 -6.67
N LEU A 49 -3.06 -11.16 -6.34
CA LEU A 49 -2.57 -11.05 -4.95
C LEU A 49 -3.61 -10.34 -4.07
N ILE A 50 -4.19 -9.23 -4.54
CA ILE A 50 -5.24 -8.48 -3.85
C ILE A 50 -6.47 -9.37 -3.65
N ASP A 51 -6.94 -10.05 -4.69
CA ASP A 51 -8.13 -10.91 -4.66
C ASP A 51 -7.98 -12.07 -3.65
N ARG A 52 -6.76 -12.59 -3.48
CA ARG A 52 -6.45 -13.71 -2.57
C ARG A 52 -6.18 -13.26 -1.13
N ASP A 53 -5.83 -12.01 -0.90
CA ASP A 53 -5.59 -11.49 0.44
C ASP A 53 -6.93 -11.13 1.10
N PRO A 54 -7.31 -11.77 2.23
CA PRO A 54 -8.62 -11.57 2.84
C PRO A 54 -8.84 -10.13 3.36
N VAL A 55 -7.78 -9.42 3.73
CA VAL A 55 -7.87 -8.04 4.20
C VAL A 55 -8.00 -7.10 3.01
N LEU A 56 -7.11 -7.21 2.03
CA LEU A 56 -7.14 -6.33 0.85
C LEU A 56 -8.40 -6.53 0.04
N ASN A 57 -8.81 -7.77 -0.24
CA ASN A 57 -10.04 -8.07 -0.98
C ASN A 57 -11.28 -7.45 -0.32
N SER A 58 -11.35 -7.44 1.01
CA SER A 58 -12.49 -6.87 1.75
C SER A 58 -12.65 -5.34 1.60
N VAL A 59 -11.58 -4.65 1.18
CA VAL A 59 -11.56 -3.18 1.05
C VAL A 59 -11.32 -2.71 -0.38
N THR A 60 -11.10 -3.63 -1.32
CA THR A 60 -11.00 -3.34 -2.74
C THR A 60 -12.32 -2.78 -3.25
N CYS A 61 -12.25 -1.69 -4.00
CA CYS A 61 -13.41 -1.10 -4.67
C CYS A 61 -13.14 -0.93 -6.17
N ILE A 62 -14.22 -0.92 -6.95
CA ILE A 62 -14.17 -0.61 -8.38
C ILE A 62 -14.85 0.74 -8.57
N ILE A 63 -14.11 1.71 -9.09
CA ILE A 63 -14.66 3.02 -9.45
C ILE A 63 -14.89 3.03 -10.95
N GLN A 64 -16.08 3.47 -11.37
CA GLN A 64 -16.35 3.78 -12.78
C GLN A 64 -16.01 5.25 -13.04
N ALA A 65 -14.99 5.48 -13.86
CA ALA A 65 -14.65 6.81 -14.37
C ALA A 65 -15.13 6.95 -15.81
N THR A 66 -15.95 7.96 -16.08
CA THR A 66 -16.33 8.31 -17.46
C THR A 66 -15.25 9.23 -18.03
N ALA A 67 -14.53 8.77 -19.05
CA ALA A 67 -13.54 9.60 -19.72
C ALA A 67 -14.22 10.62 -20.65
N LYS A 68 -13.45 11.60 -21.15
CA LYS A 68 -13.94 12.65 -22.05
C LYS A 68 -14.55 12.12 -23.35
N ASP A 69 -14.26 10.88 -23.74
CA ASP A 69 -14.84 10.20 -24.91
C ASP A 69 -16.18 9.51 -24.62
N GLY A 70 -16.72 9.65 -23.40
CA GLY A 70 -17.98 9.05 -22.97
C GLY A 70 -17.88 7.58 -22.59
N LYS A 71 -16.68 6.97 -22.62
CA LYS A 71 -16.50 5.57 -22.19
C LYS A 71 -16.32 5.48 -20.68
N ASN A 72 -16.96 4.46 -20.11
CA ASN A 72 -16.76 4.10 -18.71
C ASN A 72 -15.56 3.17 -18.59
N TYR A 73 -14.64 3.54 -17.71
CA TYR A 73 -13.49 2.74 -17.32
C TYR A 73 -13.67 2.31 -15.88
N GLU A 74 -13.63 1.01 -15.65
CA GLU A 74 -13.55 0.44 -14.31
C GLU A 74 -12.10 0.45 -13.85
N THR A 75 -11.84 1.04 -12.70
CA THR A 75 -10.52 1.04 -12.07
C THR A 75 -10.60 0.41 -10.70
N THR A 76 -9.71 -0.56 -10.47
CA THR A 76 -9.55 -1.21 -9.16
C THR A 76 -8.78 -0.28 -8.24
N CYS A 77 -9.34 -0.02 -7.08
CA CYS A 77 -8.81 0.89 -6.08
C CYS A 77 -8.67 0.23 -4.71
N LEU A 78 -7.65 0.68 -3.97
CA LEU A 78 -7.50 0.40 -2.53
C LEU A 78 -7.53 1.72 -1.76
N PRO A 79 -8.14 1.78 -0.56
CA PRO A 79 -7.97 2.94 0.30
C PRO A 79 -6.51 3.12 0.68
N LEU A 80 -6.03 4.38 0.66
CA LEU A 80 -4.62 4.73 0.81
C LEU A 80 -3.98 4.11 2.06
N GLN A 81 -4.73 3.96 3.16
CA GLN A 81 -4.23 3.34 4.39
C GLN A 81 -3.81 1.87 4.24
N TYR A 82 -4.31 1.16 3.24
CA TYR A 82 -3.96 -0.25 2.95
C TYR A 82 -2.79 -0.40 1.97
N LEU A 83 -2.34 0.70 1.36
CA LEU A 83 -1.28 0.69 0.37
C LEU A 83 0.01 0.04 0.90
N ASN A 84 0.39 0.39 2.14
CA ASN A 84 1.59 -0.18 2.77
C ASN A 84 1.44 -1.70 3.00
N GLY A 85 0.24 -2.15 3.36
CA GLY A 85 -0.07 -3.57 3.52
C GLY A 85 0.06 -4.34 2.21
N TRP A 86 -0.40 -3.76 1.09
CA TRP A 86 -0.22 -4.33 -0.24
C TRP A 86 1.25 -4.36 -0.66
N LEU A 87 1.99 -3.26 -0.54
CA LEU A 87 3.43 -3.22 -0.89
C LEU A 87 4.25 -4.23 -0.12
N PHE A 88 3.93 -4.43 1.17
CA PHE A 88 4.60 -5.41 2.00
C PHE A 88 4.40 -6.85 1.50
N ARG A 89 3.25 -7.15 0.88
CA ARG A 89 2.94 -8.47 0.28
C ARG A 89 3.64 -8.72 -1.05
N VAL A 90 4.13 -7.69 -1.73
CA VAL A 90 4.81 -7.85 -3.03
C VAL A 90 6.03 -8.75 -2.86
N ASN A 91 6.06 -9.86 -3.59
CA ASN A 91 7.21 -10.77 -3.57
C ASN A 91 8.38 -10.17 -4.37
N SER A 92 9.28 -9.49 -3.68
CA SER A 92 10.46 -8.85 -4.25
C SER A 92 11.40 -9.83 -4.98
N ALA A 93 11.39 -11.12 -4.64
CA ALA A 93 12.19 -12.13 -5.32
C ALA A 93 11.77 -12.39 -6.78
N ARG A 94 10.60 -11.92 -7.20
CA ARG A 94 10.13 -12.00 -8.60
C ARG A 94 10.69 -10.89 -9.50
N TYR A 95 11.41 -9.94 -8.93
CA TYR A 95 11.94 -8.77 -9.62
C TYR A 95 13.46 -8.73 -9.53
N GLU A 96 14.09 -7.97 -10.42
CA GLU A 96 15.54 -7.81 -10.51
C GLU A 96 15.93 -6.34 -10.61
N GLY A 97 17.23 -6.06 -10.42
CA GLY A 97 17.81 -4.72 -10.53
C GLY A 97 17.22 -3.72 -9.54
N GLU A 98 17.08 -2.47 -9.97
CA GLU A 98 16.69 -1.34 -9.13
C GLU A 98 15.31 -1.53 -8.48
N LEU A 99 14.35 -2.15 -9.18
CA LEU A 99 13.01 -2.40 -8.64
C LEU A 99 13.05 -3.34 -7.43
N LYS A 100 13.83 -4.42 -7.51
CA LYS A 100 14.03 -5.35 -6.38
C LYS A 100 14.63 -4.64 -5.18
N GLU A 101 15.68 -3.86 -5.40
CA GLU A 101 16.35 -3.10 -4.34
C GLU A 101 15.41 -2.07 -3.68
N LYS A 102 14.58 -1.41 -4.49
CA LYS A 102 13.56 -0.47 -4.01
C LYS A 102 12.49 -1.15 -3.16
N LEU A 103 11.95 -2.28 -3.61
CA LEU A 103 10.98 -3.07 -2.85
C LEU A 103 11.55 -3.56 -1.52
N ILE A 104 12.78 -4.08 -1.52
CA ILE A 104 13.46 -4.56 -0.30
C ILE A 104 13.68 -3.41 0.69
N ARG A 105 14.12 -2.25 0.21
CA ARG A 105 14.32 -1.06 1.04
C ARG A 105 13.02 -0.62 1.71
N TYR A 106 11.96 -0.52 0.91
CA TYR A 106 10.63 -0.19 1.41
C TYR A 106 10.14 -1.21 2.45
N GLN A 107 10.29 -2.51 2.20
CA GLN A 107 9.92 -3.56 3.14
C GLN A 107 10.70 -3.45 4.47
N LYS A 108 12.01 -3.14 4.42
CA LYS A 108 12.83 -2.89 5.63
C LYS A 108 12.32 -1.70 6.44
N GLU A 109 11.95 -0.61 5.78
CA GLU A 109 11.35 0.55 6.45
C GLU A 109 10.02 0.20 7.12
N CYS A 110 9.16 -0.60 6.45
CA CYS A 110 7.95 -1.11 7.06
C CYS A 110 8.23 -1.99 8.29
N TYR A 111 9.20 -2.91 8.21
CA TYR A 111 9.58 -3.72 9.38
C TYR A 111 10.02 -2.87 10.56
N GLN A 112 10.78 -1.79 10.32
CA GLN A 112 11.19 -0.87 11.36
C GLN A 112 9.99 -0.15 12.00
N VAL A 113 9.07 0.38 11.20
CA VAL A 113 7.85 1.04 11.70
C VAL A 113 6.96 0.08 12.48
N LEU A 114 6.81 -1.17 12.01
CA LEU A 114 6.08 -2.22 12.73
C LEU A 114 6.76 -2.53 14.06
N PHE A 115 8.08 -2.72 14.06
CA PHE A 115 8.85 -2.97 15.28
C PHE A 115 8.68 -1.82 16.27
N GLU A 116 8.83 -0.57 15.85
CA GLU A 116 8.66 0.60 16.72
C GLU A 116 7.24 0.68 17.28
N ARG A 117 6.22 0.53 16.43
CA ARG A 117 4.81 0.61 16.84
C ARG A 117 4.42 -0.46 17.85
N PHE A 118 4.85 -1.71 17.63
CA PHE A 118 4.48 -2.85 18.47
C PHE A 118 5.43 -3.08 19.65
N SER A 119 6.67 -2.55 19.58
CA SER A 119 7.63 -2.59 20.70
C SER A 119 7.47 -1.41 21.65
N ALA A 120 6.94 -0.28 21.18
CA ALA A 120 6.56 0.86 22.02
C ALA A 120 5.47 0.50 23.05
N SER A 121 4.78 -0.63 22.90
CA SER A 121 3.91 -1.23 23.93
C SER A 121 4.67 -1.68 25.19
N GLY A 122 5.99 -1.43 25.29
CA GLY A 122 6.80 -1.49 26.50
C GLY A 122 7.16 -2.89 26.97
N LEU A 123 6.50 -3.93 26.46
CA LEU A 123 6.71 -5.33 26.85
C LEU A 123 8.07 -5.87 26.37
N ILE A 124 8.43 -5.68 25.10
CA ILE A 124 9.69 -6.20 24.54
C ILE A 124 10.90 -5.48 25.13
N ILE A 125 10.85 -4.15 25.23
CA ILE A 125 11.95 -3.36 25.82
C ILE A 125 12.13 -3.73 27.31
N ARG A 126 11.05 -3.84 28.10
CA ARG A 126 11.14 -4.31 29.50
C ARG A 126 11.74 -5.70 29.62
N MET A 127 11.35 -6.63 28.75
CA MET A 127 11.91 -7.98 28.75
C MET A 127 13.41 -7.98 28.41
N LEU A 128 13.85 -7.23 27.40
CA LEU A 128 15.26 -7.12 27.03
C LEU A 128 16.11 -6.42 28.12
N THR A 129 15.58 -5.39 28.76
CA THR A 129 16.24 -4.76 29.91
C THR A 129 16.41 -5.74 31.08
N ASN A 130 15.39 -6.55 31.37
CA ASN A 130 15.44 -7.54 32.44
C ASN A 130 16.43 -8.68 32.16
N LEU A 131 16.53 -9.15 30.91
CA LEU A 131 17.49 -10.19 30.50
C LEU A 131 18.95 -9.70 30.63
N ASN A 132 19.23 -8.46 30.21
CA ASN A 132 20.56 -7.86 30.35
C ASN A 132 20.93 -7.60 31.82
N GLY A 133 19.95 -7.38 32.70
CA GLY A 133 20.15 -7.26 34.14
C GLY A 133 20.39 -8.60 34.85
N ALA A 134 19.81 -9.69 34.34
CA ALA A 134 19.96 -11.04 34.92
C ALA A 134 21.33 -11.68 34.60
N GLN A 135 21.97 -11.31 33.48
CA GLN A 135 23.32 -11.78 33.14
C GLN A 135 24.46 -11.04 33.88
N LYS A 136 24.14 -10.06 34.73
CA LYS A 136 25.11 -9.29 35.53
C LYS A 136 25.12 -9.67 37.03
N ARG A 137 24.50 -10.80 37.41
CA ARG A 137 24.50 -11.33 38.78
C ARG A 137 25.21 -12.67 38.86
#